data_AF-A0A382MTH9-F1
#
_entry.id   AF-A0A382MTH9-F1
#
_cell.length_a   1.000
_cell.length_b   1.000
_cell.length_c   1.000
_cell.angle_alpha   90.00
_cell.angle_beta   90.00
_cell.angle_gamma   90.00
#
_symmetry.space_group_name_H-M   'P 1'
#
loop_
_entity.id
_entity.type
_entity.pdbx_description
1 polymer ?
#
loop_
_entity_poly.entity_id
_entity_poly.type
_entity_poly.pdbx_seq_one_letter_code
_entity_poly.pdbx_strand_id
1 'polypeptide(L)'
;MLPEWILFIKEIEEKKDSLKGADLGNRKLKGANLAGADLTDADLSISYLIKADLSRANLTNADMRGAVISEANLRGANLSGADLEDAFLHGADLTSVSNLTCEQLELANFDNETRFPDYIKIDWSLDKTFTCCEE
;
A
#
# COMPACT_ATOMS: atom_id res chain seq x y z
N MET A 1 15.62 -23.53 13.15
CA MET A 1 14.44 -22.81 13.67
C MET A 1 14.29 -21.54 12.84
N LEU A 2 13.09 -21.24 12.32
CA LEU A 2 12.88 -19.97 11.59
C LEU A 2 12.83 -18.81 12.60
N PRO A 3 13.34 -17.61 12.26
CA PRO A 3 13.10 -16.41 13.06
C PRO A 3 11.61 -16.14 13.29
N GLU A 4 11.24 -15.57 14.43
CA GLU A 4 9.84 -15.30 14.79
C GLU A 4 9.11 -14.44 13.76
N TRP A 5 9.78 -13.45 13.17
CA TRP A 5 9.18 -12.59 12.15
C TRP A 5 8.81 -13.36 10.87
N ILE A 6 9.52 -14.44 10.54
CA ILE A 6 9.17 -15.30 9.41
C ILE A 6 7.94 -16.14 9.74
N LEU A 7 7.83 -16.64 10.98
CA LEU A 7 6.64 -17.37 11.42
C LEU A 7 5.42 -16.46 11.43
N PHE A 8 5.57 -15.21 11.85
CA PHE A 8 4.51 -14.21 11.82
C PHE A 8 4.02 -13.92 10.39
N ILE A 9 4.93 -13.73 9.43
CA ILE A 9 4.52 -13.55 8.02
C ILE A 9 3.67 -14.73 7.54
N LYS A 10 4.10 -15.97 7.80
CA LYS A 10 3.34 -17.16 7.40
C LYS A 10 1.95 -17.20 8.02
N GLU A 11 1.84 -16.88 9.31
CA GLU A 11 0.54 -16.81 10.00
C GLU A 11 -0.40 -15.79 9.33
N ILE A 12 0.13 -14.62 8.97
CA ILE A 12 -0.64 -13.56 8.31
C ILE A 12 -1.06 -13.99 6.89
N GLU A 13 -0.15 -14.59 6.12
CA GLU A 13 -0.44 -15.11 4.77
C GLU A 13 -1.54 -16.20 4.79
N GLU A 14 -1.54 -17.07 5.80
CA GLU A 14 -2.57 -18.09 6.00
C GLU A 14 -3.94 -17.50 6.39
N LYS A 15 -3.97 -16.27 6.93
CA LYS A 15 -5.17 -15.60 7.42
C LYS A 15 -5.71 -14.52 6.50
N LYS A 16 -5.22 -14.39 5.27
CA LYS A 16 -5.55 -13.32 4.31
C LYS A 16 -7.06 -13.03 4.14
N ASP A 17 -7.92 -14.04 4.29
CA ASP A 17 -9.38 -13.91 4.16
C ASP A 17 -10.06 -13.39 5.45
N SER A 18 -9.28 -13.10 6.50
CA SER A 18 -9.73 -12.74 7.84
C SER A 18 -8.94 -11.58 8.46
N LEU A 19 -8.24 -10.79 7.65
CA LEU A 19 -7.43 -9.65 8.12
C LEU A 19 -8.23 -8.34 8.24
N LYS A 20 -9.56 -8.39 8.07
CA LYS A 20 -10.43 -7.23 8.29
C LYS A 20 -10.29 -6.73 9.72
N GLY A 21 -9.97 -5.45 9.88
CA GLY A 21 -9.72 -4.81 11.18
C GLY A 21 -8.50 -5.33 11.93
N ALA A 22 -7.58 -6.03 11.25
CA ALA A 22 -6.40 -6.58 11.89
C ALA A 22 -5.44 -5.47 12.35
N ASP A 23 -4.80 -5.69 13.50
CA ASP A 23 -3.69 -4.87 13.98
C ASP A 23 -2.37 -5.40 13.42
N LEU A 24 -1.92 -4.75 12.35
CA LEU A 24 -0.66 -5.00 11.64
C LEU A 24 0.27 -3.79 11.70
N GLY A 25 0.00 -2.85 12.62
CA GLY A 25 0.82 -1.66 12.84
C GLY A 25 2.24 -2.02 13.28
N ASN A 26 3.23 -1.30 12.75
CA ASN A 26 4.66 -1.47 13.07
C ASN A 26 5.18 -2.93 12.89
N ARG A 27 4.54 -3.72 12.02
CA ARG A 27 4.96 -5.11 11.74
C ARG A 27 5.99 -5.18 10.62
N LYS A 28 6.83 -6.21 10.66
CA LYS A 28 7.80 -6.54 9.58
C LYS A 28 7.18 -7.56 8.64
N LEU A 29 6.60 -7.07 7.54
CA LEU A 29 5.88 -7.84 6.52
C LEU A 29 6.58 -7.77 5.15
N LYS A 30 7.90 -7.57 5.16
CA LYS A 30 8.70 -7.47 3.93
C LYS A 30 8.52 -8.72 3.08
N GLY A 31 8.06 -8.54 1.84
CA GLY A 31 7.82 -9.63 0.90
C GLY A 31 6.65 -10.54 1.23
N ALA A 32 5.77 -10.15 2.15
CA ALA A 32 4.58 -10.94 2.49
C ALA A 32 3.64 -11.05 1.27
N ASN A 33 3.02 -12.22 1.10
CA ASN A 33 1.99 -12.45 0.09
C ASN A 33 0.59 -12.21 0.69
N LEU A 34 0.09 -11.01 0.48
CA LEU A 34 -1.24 -10.55 0.88
C LEU A 34 -2.17 -10.38 -0.33
N ALA A 35 -1.88 -11.07 -1.44
CA ALA A 35 -2.66 -10.95 -2.66
C ALA A 35 -4.11 -11.41 -2.43
N GLY A 36 -5.05 -10.52 -2.74
CA GLY A 36 -6.49 -10.72 -2.55
C GLY A 36 -6.95 -10.69 -1.09
N ALA A 37 -6.10 -10.26 -0.14
CA ALA A 37 -6.49 -10.19 1.27
C ALA A 37 -7.61 -9.17 1.51
N ASP A 38 -8.50 -9.46 2.46
CA ASP A 38 -9.42 -8.45 3.00
C ASP A 38 -8.73 -7.74 4.17
N LEU A 39 -8.27 -6.52 3.92
CA LEU A 39 -7.61 -5.62 4.86
C LEU A 39 -8.51 -4.40 5.16
N THR A 40 -9.83 -4.53 4.97
CA THR A 40 -10.78 -3.47 5.28
C THR A 40 -10.63 -3.05 6.75
N ASP A 41 -10.57 -1.75 7.01
CA ASP A 41 -10.41 -1.15 8.36
C ASP A 41 -9.15 -1.63 9.12
N ALA A 42 -8.16 -2.27 8.47
CA ALA A 42 -6.96 -2.77 9.12
C ALA A 42 -5.99 -1.63 9.49
N ASP A 43 -5.27 -1.79 10.60
CA ASP A 43 -4.15 -0.92 10.95
C ASP A 43 -2.86 -1.46 10.34
N LEU A 44 -2.32 -0.75 9.36
CA LEU A 44 -1.02 -0.99 8.72
C LEU A 44 -0.05 0.16 8.99
N SER A 45 -0.34 1.03 9.95
CA SER A 45 0.45 2.23 10.24
C SER A 45 1.88 1.84 10.59
N ILE A 46 2.86 2.54 9.99
CA ILE A 46 4.30 2.34 10.23
C ILE A 46 4.78 0.90 9.90
N SER A 47 3.96 0.09 9.21
CA SER A 47 4.33 -1.29 8.85
C SER A 47 5.38 -1.32 7.73
N TYR A 48 6.23 -2.35 7.73
CA TYR A 48 7.27 -2.55 6.73
C TYR A 48 6.81 -3.60 5.71
N LEU A 49 6.24 -3.14 4.61
CA LEU A 49 5.64 -3.94 3.52
C LEU A 49 6.47 -3.88 2.23
N ILE A 50 7.77 -3.57 2.34
CA ILE A 50 8.69 -3.50 1.20
C ILE A 50 8.58 -4.77 0.36
N LYS A 51 8.31 -4.63 -0.95
CA LYS A 51 8.13 -5.73 -1.91
C LYS A 51 7.00 -6.73 -1.56
N ALA A 52 6.06 -6.36 -0.69
CA ALA A 52 4.89 -7.19 -0.42
C ALA A 52 3.99 -7.28 -1.67
N ASP A 53 3.28 -8.39 -1.82
CA ASP A 53 2.23 -8.53 -2.81
C ASP A 53 0.88 -8.21 -2.16
N LEU A 54 0.33 -7.04 -2.45
CA LEU A 54 -0.99 -6.57 -2.05
C LEU A 54 -1.95 -6.53 -3.27
N SER A 55 -1.62 -7.23 -4.35
CA SER A 55 -2.44 -7.18 -5.56
C SER A 55 -3.84 -7.68 -5.29
N ARG A 56 -4.84 -6.93 -5.78
CA ARG A 56 -6.28 -7.19 -5.56
C ARG A 56 -6.71 -7.20 -4.09
N ALA A 57 -5.90 -6.73 -3.15
CA ALA A 57 -6.30 -6.61 -1.76
C ALA A 57 -7.39 -5.53 -1.61
N ASN A 58 -8.28 -5.73 -0.65
CA ASN A 58 -9.24 -4.71 -0.25
C ASN A 58 -8.66 -3.91 0.93
N LEU A 59 -8.23 -2.67 0.70
CA LEU A 59 -7.64 -1.77 1.68
C LEU A 59 -8.63 -0.65 2.06
N THR A 60 -9.94 -0.89 1.89
CA THR A 60 -10.97 0.11 2.21
C THR A 60 -10.82 0.57 3.66
N ASN A 61 -10.68 1.88 3.89
CA ASN A 61 -10.44 2.52 5.19
C ASN A 61 -9.23 1.98 5.98
N ALA A 62 -8.27 1.32 5.33
CA ALA A 62 -7.05 0.89 6.02
C ALA A 62 -6.23 2.11 6.46
N ASP A 63 -5.71 2.08 7.69
CA ASP A 63 -4.73 3.07 8.16
C ASP A 63 -3.35 2.65 7.65
N MET A 64 -2.81 3.35 6.67
CA MET A 64 -1.47 3.08 6.10
C MET A 64 -0.48 4.21 6.41
N ARG A 65 -0.78 5.03 7.45
CA ARG A 65 0.04 6.19 7.77
C ARG A 65 1.48 5.81 8.08
N GLY A 66 2.42 6.45 7.41
CA GLY A 66 3.86 6.16 7.55
C GLY A 66 4.28 4.74 7.14
N ALA A 67 3.40 3.94 6.52
CA ALA A 67 3.74 2.59 6.09
C ALA A 67 4.82 2.61 5.00
N VAL A 68 5.76 1.67 5.07
CA VAL A 68 6.82 1.53 4.08
C VAL A 68 6.43 0.44 3.08
N ILE A 69 5.77 0.85 2.00
CA ILE A 69 5.21 0.01 0.93
C ILE A 69 6.02 0.12 -0.38
N SER A 70 7.31 0.46 -0.26
CA SER A 70 8.17 0.66 -1.43
C SER A 70 8.37 -0.64 -2.21
N GLU A 71 8.37 -0.53 -3.54
CA GLU A 71 8.41 -1.66 -4.48
C GLU A 71 7.29 -2.70 -4.29
N ALA A 72 6.21 -2.38 -3.55
CA ALA A 72 5.09 -3.29 -3.36
C ALA A 72 4.22 -3.38 -4.61
N ASN A 73 3.60 -4.54 -4.81
CA ASN A 73 2.62 -4.75 -5.87
C ASN A 73 1.22 -4.48 -5.32
N LEU A 74 0.59 -3.37 -5.71
CA LEU A 74 -0.79 -3.02 -5.34
C LEU A 74 -1.77 -3.18 -6.50
N ARG A 75 -1.38 -3.87 -7.58
CA ARG A 75 -2.19 -3.95 -8.80
C ARG A 75 -3.61 -4.43 -8.53
N GLY A 76 -4.60 -3.63 -8.92
CA GLY A 76 -6.01 -3.99 -8.74
C GLY A 76 -6.54 -3.91 -7.32
N ALA A 77 -5.79 -3.37 -6.35
CA ALA A 77 -6.29 -3.16 -5.00
C ALA A 77 -7.41 -2.09 -4.95
N ASN A 78 -8.16 -2.07 -3.86
CA ASN A 78 -9.15 -1.03 -3.57
C ASN A 78 -8.65 -0.14 -2.42
N LEU A 79 -8.36 1.13 -2.70
CA LEU A 79 -7.82 2.11 -1.75
C LEU A 79 -8.87 3.10 -1.24
N SER A 80 -10.16 2.79 -1.41
CA SER A 80 -11.26 3.66 -0.98
C SER A 80 -11.12 4.07 0.49
N GLY A 81 -10.86 5.35 0.74
CA GLY A 81 -10.73 5.89 2.10
C GLY A 81 -9.50 5.42 2.88
N ALA A 82 -8.54 4.75 2.23
CA ALA A 82 -7.27 4.40 2.87
C ALA A 82 -6.49 5.67 3.23
N ASP A 83 -5.85 5.68 4.40
CA ASP A 83 -5.04 6.81 4.85
C ASP A 83 -3.58 6.59 4.45
N LEU A 84 -3.08 7.38 3.50
CA LEU A 84 -1.73 7.29 2.95
C LEU A 84 -0.81 8.42 3.44
N GLU A 85 -1.21 9.18 4.47
CA GLU A 85 -0.38 10.25 5.03
C GLU A 85 1.00 9.71 5.43
N ASP A 86 2.06 10.34 4.92
CA ASP A 86 3.46 9.96 5.09
C ASP A 86 3.82 8.54 4.60
N ALA A 87 2.96 7.83 3.87
CA ALA A 87 3.28 6.50 3.34
C ALA A 87 4.38 6.56 2.28
N PHE A 88 5.27 5.55 2.25
CA PHE A 88 6.42 5.49 1.33
C PHE A 88 6.16 4.53 0.17
N LEU A 89 5.70 5.08 -0.96
CA LEU A 89 5.28 4.40 -2.19
C LEU A 89 6.36 4.27 -3.28
N HIS A 90 7.60 4.69 -3.03
CA HIS A 90 8.72 4.61 -3.98
C HIS A 90 8.75 3.28 -4.76
N GLY A 91 8.68 3.35 -6.10
CA GLY A 91 8.67 2.17 -6.98
C GLY A 91 7.46 1.23 -6.85
N ALA A 92 6.40 1.59 -6.11
CA ALA A 92 5.21 0.74 -5.98
C ALA A 92 4.43 0.65 -7.30
N ASP A 93 3.81 -0.51 -7.56
CA ASP A 93 2.92 -0.69 -8.72
C ASP A 93 1.46 -0.50 -8.29
N LEU A 94 0.95 0.73 -8.49
CA LEU A 94 -0.45 1.13 -8.33
C LEU A 94 -1.21 1.03 -9.66
N THR A 95 -0.73 0.30 -10.67
CA THR A 95 -1.54 0.18 -11.89
C THR A 95 -2.84 -0.57 -11.61
N SER A 96 -3.95 -0.04 -12.13
CA SER A 96 -5.29 -0.60 -11.93
C SER A 96 -5.83 -0.60 -10.50
N VAL A 97 -5.23 0.10 -9.51
CA VAL A 97 -5.94 0.35 -8.23
C VAL A 97 -7.23 1.12 -8.51
N SER A 98 -8.23 0.89 -7.67
CA SER A 98 -9.47 1.66 -7.65
C SER A 98 -9.52 2.60 -6.45
N ASN A 99 -10.21 3.72 -6.62
CA ASN A 99 -10.50 4.71 -5.57
C ASN A 99 -9.26 5.32 -4.91
N LEU A 100 -8.16 5.46 -5.66
CA LEU A 100 -7.03 6.30 -5.26
C LEU A 100 -7.34 7.74 -5.69
N THR A 101 -7.12 8.72 -4.83
CA THR A 101 -7.34 10.14 -5.16
C THR A 101 -6.03 10.92 -5.19
N CYS A 102 -6.04 12.08 -5.82
CA CYS A 102 -4.93 13.01 -5.77
C CYS A 102 -4.67 13.54 -4.35
N GLU A 103 -5.73 13.75 -3.56
CA GLU A 103 -5.61 14.14 -2.15
C GLU A 103 -4.82 13.11 -1.33
N GLN A 104 -5.08 11.81 -1.54
CA GLN A 104 -4.31 10.75 -0.89
C GLN A 104 -2.83 10.74 -1.33
N LEU A 105 -2.55 11.08 -2.59
CA LEU A 105 -1.19 11.13 -3.12
C LEU A 105 -0.41 12.38 -2.68
N GLU A 106 -1.07 13.52 -2.53
CA GLU A 106 -0.46 14.77 -2.04
C GLU A 106 0.14 14.64 -0.63
N LEU A 107 -0.36 13.68 0.15
CA LEU A 107 0.12 13.38 1.50
C LEU A 107 1.11 12.21 1.55
N ALA A 108 1.36 11.55 0.42
CA ALA A 108 2.23 10.38 0.35
C ALA A 108 3.60 10.70 -0.25
N ASN A 109 4.56 9.83 -0.01
CA ASN A 109 5.93 9.93 -0.53
C ASN A 109 6.12 8.95 -1.68
N PHE A 110 6.18 9.44 -2.92
CA PHE A 110 6.42 8.63 -4.12
C PHE A 110 7.41 9.30 -5.07
N ASP A 111 7.83 8.57 -6.10
CA ASP A 111 8.84 8.99 -7.06
C ASP A 111 8.45 8.66 -8.51
N ASN A 112 9.37 8.93 -9.44
CA ASN A 112 9.18 8.65 -10.87
C ASN A 112 9.23 7.16 -11.24
N GLU A 113 9.56 6.27 -10.29
CA GLU A 113 9.50 4.81 -10.48
C GLU A 113 8.12 4.25 -10.06
N THR A 114 7.36 5.03 -9.29
CA THR A 114 6.01 4.68 -8.87
C THR A 114 5.07 4.68 -10.08
N ARG A 115 4.29 3.60 -10.23
CA ARG A 115 3.40 3.42 -11.39
C ARG A 115 1.95 3.65 -10.97
N PHE A 116 1.24 4.53 -11.66
CA PHE A 116 -0.12 4.97 -11.30
C PHE A 116 -1.21 4.26 -12.12
N PRO A 117 -2.47 4.24 -11.65
CA PRO A 117 -3.59 3.79 -12.47
C PRO A 117 -3.88 4.79 -13.60
N ASP A 118 -4.52 4.34 -14.68
CA ASP A 118 -4.71 5.13 -15.91
C ASP A 118 -5.50 6.44 -15.72
N TYR A 119 -6.33 6.52 -14.68
CA TYR A 119 -7.12 7.72 -14.33
C TYR A 119 -6.38 8.72 -13.45
N ILE A 120 -5.18 8.39 -12.96
CA ILE A 120 -4.31 9.31 -12.22
C ILE A 120 -3.17 9.74 -13.12
N LYS A 121 -3.07 11.04 -13.38
CA LYS A 121 -1.95 11.63 -14.09
C LYS A 121 -1.08 12.42 -13.15
N ILE A 122 0.22 12.12 -13.18
CA ILE A 122 1.26 12.83 -12.44
C ILE A 122 2.14 13.57 -13.45
N ASP A 123 2.14 14.89 -13.36
CA ASP A 123 3.03 15.76 -14.11
C ASP A 123 4.13 16.28 -13.18
N TRP A 124 5.38 15.93 -13.51
CA TRP A 124 6.54 16.32 -12.70
C TRP A 124 7.08 17.69 -13.14
N SER A 125 7.27 18.57 -12.16
CA SER A 125 7.89 19.88 -12.35
C SER A 125 9.41 19.82 -12.20
N LEU A 126 10.11 20.82 -12.76
CA LEU A 126 11.59 20.91 -12.74
C LEU A 126 12.18 21.05 -11.33
N ASP A 127 11.40 21.55 -10.38
CA ASP A 127 11.76 21.72 -8.98
C ASP A 127 11.48 20.46 -8.12
N LYS A 128 11.16 19.33 -8.77
CA LYS A 128 10.80 18.04 -8.14
C LYS A 128 9.49 18.07 -7.37
N THR A 129 8.64 19.06 -7.62
CA THR A 129 7.22 18.99 -7.24
C THR A 129 6.44 18.23 -8.31
N PHE A 130 5.18 17.89 -8.01
CA PHE A 130 4.28 17.28 -8.98
C PHE A 130 2.90 17.94 -8.92
N THR A 131 2.14 17.81 -10.00
CA THR A 131 0.69 18.03 -10.00
C THR A 131 -0.01 16.72 -10.29
N CYS A 132 -1.13 16.47 -9.60
CA CYS A 132 -1.96 15.28 -9.79
C CYS A 132 -3.33 15.66 -10.36
N CYS A 133 -3.81 14.88 -11.33
CA CYS A 133 -5.14 15.02 -11.90
C CYS A 133 -5.87 13.66 -11.96
N GLU A 134 -7.15 13.66 -11.62
CA GLU A 134 -8.09 12.54 -11.80
C GLU A 134 -8.88 12.72 -13.11
N GLU A 135 -8.94 11.71 -13.97
CA GLU A 135 -9.65 11.73 -15.28
C GLU A 135 -10.73 10.65 -15.44
#